data_AF-A0A845YAF8-F1
#
_entry.id   AF-A0A845YAF8-F1
#
_cell.length_a   1.000
_cell.length_b   1.000
_cell.length_c   1.000
_cell.angle_alpha   90.00
_cell.angle_beta   90.00
_cell.angle_gamma   90.00
#
_symmetry.space_group_name_H-M   'P 1'
#
loop_
_entity.id
_entity.type
_entity.pdbx_description
1 polymer ?
#
loop_
_entity_poly.entity_id
_entity_poly.type
_entity_poly.pdbx_seq_one_letter_code
_entity_poly.pdbx_strand_id
1 'polypeptide(L)'
;MTSSNSQSPIPNPQSPIPNSQFPIPNPQSPIPNSQSPIPWLKEAQGLDGEVLHLRLVHPAERRLIAQIIDVQDALINQSQLQGIKLARELSKAFEQFYSSCRIWGEVKSQAPQLAQARLGLVAVTQILLRSLLQEQLGILAPVEL
;
A
#
# COMPACT_ATOMS: atom_id res chain seq x y z
N MET A 1 -43.68 75.00 -7.73
CA MET A 1 -42.63 74.07 -7.26
C MET A 1 -43.26 73.30 -6.12
N THR A 2 -43.72 72.07 -6.28
CA THR A 2 -42.90 70.85 -6.13
C THR A 2 -43.48 69.67 -6.91
N SER A 3 -42.58 68.79 -7.34
CA SER A 3 -42.77 67.70 -8.30
C SER A 3 -43.54 66.49 -7.75
N SER A 4 -44.30 65.87 -8.66
CA SER A 4 -44.98 64.58 -8.52
C SER A 4 -43.97 63.43 -8.34
N ASN A 5 -44.20 62.53 -7.38
CA ASN A 5 -43.48 61.26 -7.28
C ASN A 5 -44.52 60.12 -7.27
N SER A 6 -44.67 59.46 -8.42
CA SER A 6 -45.51 58.28 -8.60
C SER A 6 -44.68 57.03 -8.37
N GLN A 7 -44.96 56.26 -7.31
CA GLN A 7 -44.46 54.90 -7.19
C GLN A 7 -45.64 53.94 -7.06
N SER A 8 -45.82 53.11 -8.10
CA SER A 8 -46.73 51.96 -8.12
C SER A 8 -45.99 50.74 -7.55
N PRO A 9 -46.64 49.88 -6.74
CA PRO A 9 -46.00 48.68 -6.21
C PRO A 9 -45.85 47.60 -7.29
N ILE A 10 -44.68 46.96 -7.35
CA ILE A 10 -44.35 45.85 -8.24
C ILE A 10 -44.87 44.54 -7.61
N PRO A 11 -45.66 43.70 -8.30
CA PRO A 11 -46.04 42.39 -7.78
C PRO A 11 -44.84 41.42 -7.85
N ASN A 12 -44.54 40.72 -6.76
CA ASN A 12 -43.51 39.69 -6.68
C ASN A 12 -44.12 38.31 -6.98
N PRO A 13 -43.86 37.68 -8.14
CA PRO A 13 -44.38 36.33 -8.41
C PRO A 13 -43.57 35.28 -7.63
N GLN A 14 -44.14 34.75 -6.54
CA GLN A 14 -43.61 33.54 -5.91
C GLN A 14 -44.17 32.31 -6.64
N SER A 15 -43.38 31.73 -7.54
CA SER A 15 -43.62 30.39 -8.07
C SER A 15 -42.90 29.36 -7.18
N PRO A 16 -43.57 28.28 -6.72
CA PRO A 16 -42.90 27.23 -5.96
C PRO A 16 -41.94 26.43 -6.84
N ILE A 17 -40.71 26.22 -6.36
CA ILE A 17 -39.68 25.42 -7.04
C ILE A 17 -39.99 23.94 -6.79
N PRO A 18 -40.15 23.09 -7.82
CA PRO A 18 -40.35 21.66 -7.62
C PRO A 18 -39.06 21.02 -7.08
N ASN A 19 -39.13 20.41 -5.90
CA ASN A 19 -38.01 19.68 -5.30
C ASN A 19 -37.91 18.29 -5.95
N SER A 20 -37.17 18.15 -7.04
CA SER A 20 -36.88 16.84 -7.65
C SER A 20 -35.90 16.05 -6.78
N GLN A 21 -36.42 15.26 -5.84
CA GLN A 21 -35.63 14.21 -5.17
C GLN A 21 -35.46 13.02 -6.12
N PHE A 22 -34.34 12.97 -6.83
CA PHE A 22 -33.88 11.73 -7.44
C PHE A 22 -33.23 10.87 -6.34
N PRO A 23 -33.64 9.61 -6.14
CA PRO A 23 -32.93 8.70 -5.24
C PRO A 23 -31.53 8.47 -5.77
N ILE A 24 -30.50 8.79 -4.97
CA ILE A 24 -29.12 8.46 -5.29
C ILE A 24 -28.97 6.94 -5.09
N PRO A 25 -28.68 6.14 -6.13
CA PRO A 25 -28.38 4.72 -5.92
C PRO A 25 -27.10 4.63 -5.09
N ASN A 26 -27.18 3.98 -3.93
CA ASN A 26 -26.01 3.69 -3.11
C ASN A 26 -25.37 2.41 -3.66
N PRO A 27 -24.22 2.45 -4.38
CA PRO A 27 -23.57 1.23 -4.83
C PRO A 27 -22.95 0.52 -3.62
N GLN A 28 -23.74 -0.30 -2.93
CA GLN A 28 -23.21 -1.30 -1.99
C GLN A 28 -22.53 -2.39 -2.80
N SER A 29 -21.31 -2.10 -3.25
CA SER A 29 -20.38 -3.15 -3.68
C SER A 29 -20.04 -3.95 -2.42
N PRO A 30 -20.29 -5.27 -2.35
CA PRO A 30 -19.83 -6.06 -1.22
C PRO A 30 -18.30 -5.97 -1.21
N ILE A 31 -17.75 -5.39 -0.16
CA ILE A 31 -16.30 -5.40 0.08
C ILE A 31 -15.99 -6.83 0.52
N PRO A 32 -15.28 -7.66 -0.28
CA PRO A 32 -14.90 -8.99 0.17
C PRO A 32 -13.86 -8.84 1.28
N ASN A 33 -14.34 -8.83 2.52
CA ASN A 33 -13.54 -8.76 3.72
C ASN A 33 -12.91 -10.15 3.97
N SER A 34 -11.90 -10.51 3.18
CA SER A 34 -11.06 -11.68 3.47
C SER A 34 -10.14 -11.31 4.65
N GLN A 35 -10.67 -11.44 5.87
CA GLN A 35 -10.00 -11.14 7.14
C GLN A 35 -8.99 -12.22 7.54
N SER A 36 -8.07 -12.61 6.65
CA SER A 36 -6.90 -13.38 7.12
C SER A 36 -6.09 -12.45 8.02
N PRO A 37 -5.85 -12.79 9.31
CA PRO A 37 -5.12 -11.92 10.24
C PRO A 37 -3.69 -11.64 9.77
N ILE A 38 -3.17 -12.53 8.92
CA ILE A 38 -1.84 -12.47 8.35
C ILE A 38 -1.94 -12.13 6.85
N PRO A 39 -1.54 -10.91 6.42
CA PRO A 39 -1.72 -10.45 5.05
C PRO A 39 -0.98 -11.25 3.98
N TRP A 40 0.14 -11.89 4.33
CA TRP A 40 0.91 -12.73 3.40
C TRP A 40 0.44 -14.19 3.37
N LEU A 41 -0.57 -14.56 4.15
CA LEU A 41 -1.03 -15.95 4.28
C LEU A 41 -2.44 -16.09 3.70
N LYS A 42 -2.64 -17.11 2.88
CA LYS A 42 -3.96 -17.53 2.39
C LYS A 42 -4.26 -18.89 2.99
N GLU A 43 -5.36 -18.96 3.73
CA GLU A 43 -5.93 -20.22 4.19
C GLU A 43 -6.60 -20.90 2.98
N ALA A 44 -6.12 -22.09 2.62
CA ALA A 44 -6.79 -22.96 1.67
C ALA A 44 -7.56 -24.00 2.49
N GLN A 45 -8.89 -23.92 2.47
CA GLN A 45 -9.75 -24.97 3.01
C GLN A 45 -9.66 -26.20 2.08
N GLY A 46 -8.68 -27.07 2.33
CA GLY A 46 -8.60 -28.39 1.73
C GLY A 46 -9.39 -29.39 2.60
N LEU A 47 -9.97 -30.42 1.96
CA LEU A 47 -10.74 -31.49 2.62
C LEU A 47 -9.91 -32.31 3.64
N ASP A 48 -8.59 -32.10 3.71
CA ASP A 48 -7.63 -32.97 4.40
C ASP A 48 -6.78 -32.25 5.47
N GLY A 49 -7.07 -30.99 5.78
CA GLY A 49 -6.34 -30.18 6.76
C GLY A 49 -6.04 -28.77 6.27
N GLU A 50 -5.92 -27.82 7.20
CA GLU A 50 -5.64 -26.42 6.88
C GLU A 50 -4.24 -26.26 6.29
N VAL A 51 -4.16 -26.07 4.97
CA VAL A 51 -2.90 -25.75 4.30
C VAL A 51 -2.77 -24.24 4.18
N LEU A 52 -1.79 -23.70 4.89
CA LEU A 52 -1.42 -22.30 4.84
C LEU A 52 -0.53 -22.05 3.61
N HIS A 53 -1.03 -21.26 2.65
CA HIS A 53 -0.29 -20.92 1.43
C HIS A 53 0.23 -19.48 1.48
N LEU A 54 1.50 -19.27 1.12
CA LEU A 54 2.06 -17.92 1.03
C LEU A 54 1.50 -17.19 -0.19
N ARG A 55 0.97 -15.97 0.00
CA ARG A 55 0.48 -15.11 -1.10
C ARG A 55 1.61 -14.54 -1.97
N LEU A 56 2.82 -14.41 -1.40
CA LEU A 56 4.02 -13.92 -2.08
C LEU A 56 4.66 -15.05 -2.90
N VAL A 57 4.08 -15.32 -4.08
CA VAL A 57 4.49 -16.44 -4.93
C VAL A 57 5.50 -16.06 -6.01
N HIS A 58 5.63 -14.77 -6.34
CA HIS A 58 6.44 -14.32 -7.47
C HIS A 58 7.93 -14.60 -7.20
N PRO A 59 8.72 -15.04 -8.20
CA PRO A 59 10.14 -15.36 -8.01
C PRO A 59 10.94 -14.17 -7.46
N ALA A 60 10.62 -12.94 -7.87
CA ALA A 60 11.28 -11.75 -7.34
C ALA A 60 10.95 -11.49 -5.85
N GLU A 61 9.73 -11.78 -5.40
CA GLU A 61 9.35 -11.68 -3.98
C GLU A 61 10.13 -12.69 -3.15
N ARG A 62 10.17 -13.94 -3.61
CA ARG A 62 10.91 -15.02 -2.92
C ARG A 62 12.40 -14.72 -2.85
N ARG A 63 12.97 -14.18 -3.94
CA ARG A 63 14.37 -13.74 -3.97
C ARG A 63 14.65 -12.63 -2.97
N LEU A 64 13.77 -11.63 -2.89
CA LEU A 64 13.90 -10.55 -1.92
C LEU A 64 13.82 -11.09 -0.48
N ILE A 65 12.87 -11.99 -0.19
CA ILE A 65 12.74 -12.63 1.12
C ILE A 65 14.01 -13.40 1.50
N ALA A 66 14.58 -14.20 0.57
CA ALA A 66 15.83 -14.91 0.82
C ALA A 66 16.96 -13.94 1.15
N GLN A 67 17.10 -12.85 0.39
CA GLN A 67 18.15 -11.87 0.62
C GLN A 67 17.98 -11.11 1.94
N ILE A 68 16.73 -10.86 2.37
CA ILE A 68 16.39 -10.30 3.68
C ILE A 68 16.89 -11.22 4.80
N ILE A 69 16.64 -12.53 4.68
CA ILE A 69 17.09 -13.54 5.65
C ILE A 69 18.63 -13.59 5.70
N ASP A 70 19.29 -13.62 4.55
CA ASP A 70 20.77 -13.63 4.47
C ASP A 70 21.39 -12.40 5.16
N VAL A 71 20.77 -11.23 4.99
CA VAL A 71 21.18 -9.99 5.68
C VAL A 71 20.99 -10.12 7.18
N GLN A 72 19.85 -10.64 7.62
CA GLN A 72 19.56 -10.82 9.03
C GLN A 72 20.54 -11.80 9.69
N ASP A 73 20.83 -12.92 9.04
CA ASP A 73 21.81 -13.90 9.51
C ASP A 73 23.22 -13.29 9.57
N ALA A 74 23.60 -12.48 8.59
CA ALA A 74 24.90 -11.80 8.60
C ALA A 74 25.02 -10.75 9.72
N LEU A 75 23.92 -10.03 10.02
CA LEU A 75 23.86 -9.06 11.12
C LEU A 75 23.96 -9.75 12.48
N ILE A 76 23.26 -10.88 12.68
CA ILE A 76 23.34 -11.67 13.91
C ILE A 76 24.75 -12.23 14.11
N ASN A 77 25.39 -12.70 13.04
CA ASN A 77 26.72 -13.31 13.09
C ASN A 77 27.89 -12.30 13.03
N GLN A 78 27.62 -10.98 13.05
CA GLN A 78 28.61 -9.88 13.05
C GLN A 78 29.77 -10.03 12.04
N SER A 79 29.48 -10.57 10.85
CA SER A 79 30.51 -10.78 9.84
C SER A 79 30.89 -9.46 9.14
N GLN A 80 31.91 -8.78 9.68
CA GLN A 80 32.33 -7.41 9.33
C GLN A 80 32.77 -7.20 7.85
N LEU A 81 32.94 -8.27 7.07
CA LEU A 81 33.54 -8.20 5.73
C LEU A 81 32.54 -8.26 4.57
N GLN A 82 31.23 -8.39 4.82
CA GLN A 82 30.24 -8.57 3.73
C GLN A 82 29.16 -7.49 3.65
N GLY A 83 29.12 -6.50 4.56
CA GLY A 83 28.04 -5.51 4.64
C GLY A 83 27.73 -4.80 3.32
N ILE A 84 28.75 -4.35 2.59
CA ILE A 84 28.58 -3.68 1.29
C ILE A 84 28.06 -4.63 0.22
N LYS A 85 28.55 -5.88 0.20
CA LYS A 85 28.10 -6.90 -0.75
C LYS A 85 26.64 -7.27 -0.50
N LEU A 86 26.28 -7.49 0.77
CA LEU A 86 24.92 -7.76 1.23
C LEU A 86 23.98 -6.60 0.89
N ALA A 87 24.38 -5.36 1.18
CA ALA A 87 23.61 -4.17 0.82
C ALA A 87 23.37 -4.09 -0.69
N ARG A 88 24.39 -4.35 -1.51
CA ARG A 88 24.28 -4.33 -2.97
C ARG A 88 23.34 -5.42 -3.50
N GLU A 89 23.45 -6.65 -2.99
CA GLU A 89 22.57 -7.73 -3.41
C GLU A 89 21.12 -7.49 -2.93
N LEU A 90 20.93 -6.94 -1.73
CA LEU A 90 19.61 -6.52 -1.21
C LEU A 90 18.99 -5.43 -2.08
N SER A 91 19.74 -4.38 -2.43
CA SER A 91 19.26 -3.33 -3.34
C SER A 91 18.88 -3.87 -4.71
N LYS A 92 19.68 -4.78 -5.27
CA LYS A 92 19.39 -5.42 -6.57
C LYS A 92 18.14 -6.29 -6.50
N ALA A 93 17.98 -7.09 -5.44
CA ALA A 93 16.78 -7.89 -5.23
C ALA A 93 15.54 -7.02 -5.05
N PHE A 94 15.67 -5.89 -4.34
CA PHE A 94 14.60 -4.92 -4.16
C PHE A 94 14.19 -4.25 -5.47
N GLU A 95 15.14 -3.81 -6.30
CA GLU A 95 14.85 -3.20 -7.60
C GLU A 95 14.12 -4.20 -8.51
N GLN A 96 14.57 -5.45 -8.54
CA GLN A 96 13.89 -6.52 -9.28
C GLN A 96 12.48 -6.75 -8.77
N PHE A 97 12.28 -6.78 -7.45
CA PHE A 97 10.96 -6.84 -6.84
C PHE A 97 10.09 -5.63 -7.23
N TYR A 98 10.58 -4.41 -7.04
CA TYR A 98 9.81 -3.17 -7.25
C TYR A 98 9.40 -2.98 -8.72
N SER A 99 10.27 -3.35 -9.66
CA SER A 99 9.99 -3.26 -11.10
C SER A 99 9.01 -4.32 -11.60
N SER A 100 9.09 -5.55 -11.08
CA SER A 100 8.27 -6.67 -11.56
C SER A 100 6.97 -6.89 -10.77
N CYS A 101 6.92 -6.46 -9.50
CA CYS A 101 5.80 -6.68 -8.61
C CYS A 101 5.01 -5.38 -8.42
N ARG A 102 3.90 -5.26 -9.15
CA ARG A 102 3.01 -4.10 -9.03
C ARG A 102 2.36 -4.01 -7.64
N ILE A 103 2.72 -3.01 -6.86
CA ILE A 103 2.15 -2.80 -5.50
C ILE A 103 0.84 -1.99 -5.57
N TRP A 104 0.74 -1.03 -6.50
CA TRP A 104 -0.43 -0.16 -6.71
C TRP A 104 -1.05 -0.35 -8.10
N GLY A 105 -2.38 -0.22 -8.19
CA GLY A 105 -3.17 -0.43 -9.40
C GLY A 105 -4.28 -1.44 -9.16
N GLU A 106 -4.49 -2.36 -10.10
CA GLU A 106 -5.54 -3.40 -10.01
C GLU A 106 -5.43 -4.29 -8.75
N VAL A 107 -4.24 -4.41 -8.15
CA VAL A 107 -3.98 -5.18 -6.92
C VAL A 107 -4.69 -4.57 -5.70
N LYS A 108 -4.85 -3.24 -5.62
CA LYS A 108 -5.56 -2.59 -4.50
C LYS A 108 -7.06 -2.89 -4.52
N SER A 109 -7.63 -3.04 -5.72
CA SER A 109 -9.07 -3.28 -5.91
C SER A 109 -9.43 -4.76 -5.87
N GLN A 110 -8.54 -5.66 -6.28
CA GLN A 110 -8.81 -7.09 -6.37
C GLN A 110 -8.17 -7.94 -5.25
N ALA A 111 -7.04 -7.51 -4.67
CA ALA A 111 -6.29 -8.31 -3.68
C ALA A 111 -5.57 -7.41 -2.64
N PRO A 112 -6.32 -6.73 -1.75
CA PRO A 112 -5.74 -5.77 -0.81
C PRO A 112 -4.70 -6.39 0.14
N GLN A 113 -4.86 -7.66 0.51
CA GLN A 113 -3.92 -8.36 1.39
C GLN A 113 -2.57 -8.61 0.71
N LEU A 114 -2.55 -8.86 -0.61
CA LEU A 114 -1.29 -9.01 -1.36
C LEU A 114 -0.55 -7.67 -1.46
N ALA A 115 -1.27 -6.58 -1.71
CA ALA A 115 -0.68 -5.23 -1.67
C ALA A 115 -0.09 -4.92 -0.29
N GLN A 116 -0.81 -5.25 0.79
CA GLN A 116 -0.33 -5.09 2.15
C GLN A 116 0.91 -5.95 2.45
N ALA A 117 0.95 -7.20 1.99
CA ALA A 117 2.12 -8.07 2.13
C ALA A 117 3.35 -7.51 1.39
N ARG A 118 3.17 -7.00 0.16
CA ARG A 118 4.23 -6.35 -0.61
C ARG A 118 4.75 -5.07 0.05
N LEU A 119 3.85 -4.27 0.62
CA LEU A 119 4.23 -3.11 1.41
C LEU A 119 5.06 -3.50 2.63
N GLY A 120 4.72 -4.62 3.29
CA GLY A 120 5.54 -5.19 4.34
C GLY A 120 6.97 -5.49 3.88
N LEU A 121 7.14 -6.10 2.69
CA LEU A 121 8.48 -6.34 2.12
C LEU A 121 9.26 -5.05 1.88
N VAL A 122 8.60 -3.99 1.40
CA VAL A 122 9.24 -2.66 1.23
C VAL A 122 9.72 -2.12 2.58
N ALA A 123 8.85 -2.14 3.60
CA ALA A 123 9.19 -1.63 4.92
C ALA A 123 10.37 -2.39 5.55
N VAL A 124 10.37 -3.73 5.49
CA VAL A 124 11.48 -4.55 6.00
C VAL A 124 12.78 -4.25 5.26
N THR A 125 12.73 -4.14 3.93
CA THR A 125 13.92 -3.83 3.13
C THR A 125 14.51 -2.47 3.50
N GLN A 126 13.66 -1.45 3.70
CA GLN A 126 14.10 -0.12 4.11
C GLN A 126 14.78 -0.14 5.48
N ILE A 127 14.20 -0.87 6.45
CA ILE A 127 14.78 -1.02 7.79
C ILE A 127 16.16 -1.69 7.70
N LEU A 128 16.27 -2.82 7.00
CA LEU A 128 17.53 -3.55 6.89
C LEU A 128 18.60 -2.77 6.13
N LEU A 129 18.24 -2.09 5.05
CA LEU A 129 19.18 -1.26 4.31
C LEU A 129 19.68 -0.11 5.18
N ARG A 130 18.79 0.52 5.97
CA ARG A 130 19.17 1.56 6.93
C ARG A 130 20.13 1.01 7.99
N SER A 131 19.85 -0.17 8.55
CA SER A 131 20.73 -0.82 9.52
C SER A 131 22.10 -1.13 8.91
N LEU A 132 22.16 -1.67 7.68
CA LEU A 132 23.43 -1.93 6.99
C LEU A 132 24.22 -0.64 6.74
N LEU A 133 23.57 0.44 6.32
CA LEU A 133 24.24 1.73 6.08
C LEU A 133 24.76 2.36 7.37
N GLN A 134 23.99 2.28 8.46
CA GLN A 134 24.36 2.85 9.75
C GLN A 134 25.47 2.03 10.44
N GLU A 135 25.31 0.71 10.51
CA GLU A 135 26.23 -0.18 11.23
C GLU A 135 27.55 -0.44 10.47
N GLN A 136 27.50 -0.54 9.14
CA GLN A 136 28.68 -0.96 8.35
C GLN A 136 29.39 0.20 7.64
N LEU A 137 28.66 1.27 7.27
CA LEU A 137 29.23 2.40 6.54
C LEU A 137 29.34 3.68 7.37
N GLY A 138 28.71 3.74 8.55
CA GLY A 138 28.68 4.95 9.38
C GLY A 138 27.98 6.12 8.70
N ILE A 139 27.18 5.85 7.67
CA ILE A 139 26.45 6.86 6.90
C ILE A 139 25.03 6.94 7.45
N LEU A 140 24.61 8.14 7.85
CA LEU A 140 23.21 8.40 8.19
C LEU A 140 22.36 8.31 6.92
N ALA A 141 21.54 7.27 6.80
CA ALA A 141 20.55 7.19 5.73
C ALA A 141 19.58 8.39 5.84
N PRO A 142 19.40 9.20 4.79
CA PRO A 142 18.39 10.25 4.75
C PRO A 142 17.00 9.64 4.98
N VAL A 143 16.19 10.30 5.81
CA VAL A 143 14.87 9.77 6.21
C VAL A 143 13.78 10.01 5.16
N GLU A 144 14.05 10.85 4.16
CA GLU A 144 13.08 11.28 3.14
C GLU A 144 13.76 11.38 1.75
N LEU A 145 13.05 10.89 0.73
CA LEU A 145 13.23 11.20 -0.69
C LEU A 145 11.93 11.80 -1.21
#